data_AF-V5HE07-F1
#
_entry.id   AF-V5HE07-F1
#
_cell.length_a   1.000
_cell.length_b   1.000
_cell.length_c   1.000
_cell.angle_alpha   90.00
_cell.angle_beta   90.00
_cell.angle_gamma   90.00
#
_symmetry.space_group_name_H-M   'P 1'
#
loop_
_entity.id
_entity.type
_entity.pdbx_description
1 polymer ?
#
loop_
_entity_poly.entity_id
_entity_poly.type
_entity_poly.pdbx_seq_one_letter_code
_entity_poly.pdbx_strand_id
1 'polypeptide(L)' 'LRSPAAWGGCDLWLRKTELKSIVEDLKDEIIEKEKELIKEHKERLGIYENCTAQDYQIEELRDYVEDDIERWFQDVR' A
#
# COMPACT_ATOMS: atom_id res chain seq x y z
N LEU A 1 -19.59 31.92 24.99
CA LEU A 1 -18.50 31.41 24.13
C LEU A 1 -18.89 30.02 23.63
N ARG A 2 -19.17 29.84 22.34
CA ARG A 2 -19.29 28.50 21.74
C ARG A 2 -17.92 28.17 21.14
N SER A 3 -17.37 27.02 21.52
CA SER A 3 -16.08 26.51 21.03
C SER A 3 -16.10 26.37 19.49
N PRO A 4 -14.99 26.70 18.79
CA PRO A 4 -14.83 26.50 17.35
C PRO A 4 -15.13 25.07 16.84
N ALA A 5 -15.19 24.08 17.74
CA ALA A 5 -15.56 22.71 17.41
C ALA A 5 -16.99 22.55 16.86
N ALA A 6 -17.86 23.54 17.08
CA ALA A 6 -19.30 23.43 16.78
C ALA A 6 -19.69 23.67 15.30
N TRP A 7 -18.78 24.08 14.41
CA TRP A 7 -19.12 24.41 13.00
C TRP A 7 -18.48 23.47 11.96
N GLY A 8 -17.85 22.38 12.42
CA GLY A 8 -17.25 21.38 11.54
C GLY A 8 -16.22 20.46 12.22
N GLY A 9 -15.80 20.77 13.45
CA GLY A 9 -14.74 20.03 14.16
C GLY A 9 -15.11 18.60 14.54
N CYS A 10 -16.33 18.34 15.02
CA CYS A 10 -16.78 16.98 15.31
C CYS A 10 -16.89 16.13 14.04
N ASP A 11 -17.40 16.70 12.95
CA ASP A 11 -17.57 15.99 11.68
C ASP A 11 -16.21 15.68 11.02
N LEU A 12 -15.26 16.63 11.08
CA LEU A 12 -13.87 16.40 10.64
C LEU A 12 -13.18 15.31 11.47
N TRP A 13 -13.43 15.27 12.78
CA TRP A 13 -12.82 14.30 13.69
C TRP A 13 -13.41 12.90 13.52
N LEU A 14 -14.73 12.78 13.31
CA LEU A 14 -15.39 11.52 12.96
C LEU A 14 -14.82 10.97 11.64
N ARG A 15 -14.76 11.80 10.59
CA ARG A 15 -14.17 11.41 9.29
C ARG A 15 -12.70 11.01 9.42
N LYS A 16 -11.91 11.70 10.25
CA LYS A 16 -10.51 11.34 10.50
C LYS A 16 -10.38 9.97 11.18
N THR A 17 -11.29 9.67 12.11
CA THR A 17 -11.29 8.40 12.84
C THR A 17 -11.74 7.25 11.93
N GLU A 18 -12.75 7.47 11.10
CA GLU A 18 -13.19 6.53 10.07
C GLU A 18 -12.08 6.24 9.06
N LEU A 19 -11.40 7.28 8.55
CA LEU A 19 -10.28 7.10 7.62
C LEU A 19 -9.13 6.32 8.25
N LYS A 20 -8.85 6.55 9.55
CA LYS A 20 -7.83 5.81 10.29
C LYS A 20 -8.21 4.33 10.44
N SER A 21 -9.48 4.03 10.72
CA SER A 21 -9.99 2.66 10.80
C SER A 21 -9.85 1.95 9.44
N ILE A 22 -10.29 2.59 8.35
CA ILE A 22 -10.18 2.03 7.00
C ILE A 22 -8.72 1.72 6.65
N VAL A 23 -7.79 2.63 6.96
CA VAL A 23 -6.36 2.40 6.72
C VAL A 23 -5.81 1.27 7.60
N GLU A 24 -6.24 1.17 8.87
CA GLU A 24 -5.83 0.08 9.76
C GLU A 24 -6.35 -1.28 9.29
N ASP A 25 -7.61 -1.33 8.84
CA ASP A 25 -8.25 -2.54 8.32
C ASP A 25 -7.58 -3.02 7.02
N LEU A 26 -7.23 -2.09 6.12
CA LEU A 26 -6.56 -2.42 4.85
C LEU A 26 -5.06 -2.68 5.00
N LYS A 27 -4.45 -2.28 6.11
CA LYS A 27 -2.98 -2.32 6.28
C LYS A 27 -2.43 -3.73 6.10
N ASP A 28 -3.07 -4.72 6.71
CA ASP A 28 -2.61 -6.10 6.65
C ASP A 28 -2.79 -6.67 5.24
N GLU A 29 -3.91 -6.35 4.56
CA GLU A 29 -4.16 -6.74 3.17
C GLU A 29 -3.11 -6.14 2.22
N ILE A 30 -2.77 -4.86 2.39
CA ILE A 30 -1.73 -4.19 1.58
C ILE A 30 -0.37 -4.89 1.77
N ILE A 31 -0.01 -5.20 3.01
CA ILE A 31 1.27 -5.86 3.32
C ILE A 31 1.31 -7.28 2.74
N GLU A 32 0.21 -8.03 2.81
CA GLU A 32 0.12 -9.36 2.20
C GLU A 32 0.24 -9.26 0.68
N LYS A 33 -0.46 -8.31 0.05
CA LYS A 33 -0.42 -8.10 -1.40
C LYS A 33 0.97 -7.71 -1.88
N GLU A 34 1.65 -6.81 -1.19
CA GLU A 34 3.03 -6.42 -1.51
C GLU A 34 3.98 -7.63 -1.45
N LYS A 35 3.87 -8.49 -0.43
CA LYS A 35 4.69 -9.70 -0.31
C LYS A 35 4.43 -10.70 -1.43
N GLU A 36 3.16 -10.89 -1.82
CA GLU A 36 2.79 -11.74 -2.95
C GLU A 36 3.46 -11.25 -4.24
N LEU A 37 3.32 -9.95 -4.54
CA LEU A 37 3.87 -9.34 -5.75
C LEU A 37 5.40 -9.40 -5.78
N ILE A 38 6.06 -9.11 -4.65
CA ILE A 38 7.51 -9.24 -4.53
C ILE A 38 7.95 -10.67 -4.85
N LYS A 39 7.23 -11.68 -4.36
CA LYS A 39 7.58 -13.09 -4.61
C LYS A 39 7.40 -13.44 -6.08
N GLU A 40 6.24 -13.11 -6.67
CA GLU A 40 5.93 -13.38 -8.07
C GLU A 40 6.96 -12.72 -9.01
N HIS A 41 7.25 -11.44 -8.80
CA HIS A 41 8.18 -10.69 -9.64
C HIS A 41 9.63 -11.11 -9.44
N LYS A 42 10.05 -11.49 -8.22
CA LYS A 42 11.37 -12.09 -7.99
C LYS A 42 11.55 -13.36 -8.82
N GLU A 43 10.56 -14.26 -8.84
CA GLU A 43 10.62 -15.48 -9.63
C GLU A 43 10.69 -15.16 -11.14
N ARG A 44 9.89 -14.21 -11.62
CA ARG A 44 9.88 -13.77 -13.03
C ARG A 44 11.20 -13.13 -13.47
N LEU A 45 11.82 -12.33 -12.60
CA LEU A 45 13.10 -11.66 -12.85
C LEU A 45 14.32 -12.56 -12.59
N GLY A 46 14.12 -13.79 -12.11
CA GLY A 46 15.20 -14.71 -11.79
C GLY A 46 16.03 -14.27 -10.57
N ILE A 47 15.41 -13.57 -9.63
CA ILE A 47 16.01 -13.17 -8.36
C ILE A 47 15.77 -14.30 -7.34
N TYR A 48 16.84 -15.03 -7.02
CA TYR A 48 16.81 -16.12 -6.05
C TYR A 48 17.61 -15.75 -4.79
N GLU A 49 17.19 -16.24 -3.62
CA GLU A 49 17.81 -15.89 -2.31
C GLU A 49 19.32 -16.19 -2.23
N ASN A 50 19.81 -17.12 -3.05
CA ASN A 50 21.22 -17.53 -3.09
C ASN A 50 22.05 -16.78 -4.15
N CYS A 51 21.45 -15.86 -4.90
CA CYS A 51 22.11 -15.10 -5.95
C CYS A 51 22.16 -13.61 -5.62
N THR A 52 23.25 -12.95 -5.99
CA THR A 52 23.30 -11.49 -5.97
C THR A 52 22.50 -10.96 -7.16
N ALA A 53 21.40 -10.27 -6.89
CA ALA A 53 20.61 -9.60 -7.91
C ALA A 53 21.44 -8.49 -8.59
N GLN A 54 21.27 -8.35 -9.90
CA GLN A 54 21.84 -7.26 -10.67
C GLN A 54 21.01 -5.98 -10.46
N ASP A 55 21.62 -4.81 -10.61
CA ASP A 55 20.97 -3.53 -10.35
C ASP A 55 19.66 -3.36 -11.13
N TYR A 56 19.63 -3.74 -12.42
CA TYR A 56 18.40 -3.66 -13.23
C TYR A 56 17.29 -4.59 -12.72
N GLN A 57 17.64 -5.76 -12.16
CA GLN A 57 16.63 -6.69 -11.62
C GLN A 57 15.98 -6.09 -10.38
N ILE A 58 16.75 -5.33 -9.58
CA ILE A 58 16.24 -4.64 -8.39
C ILE A 58 15.33 -3.47 -8.81
N GLU A 59 15.74 -2.71 -9.83
CA GLU A 59 14.94 -1.61 -10.38
C GLU A 59 13.62 -2.13 -10.97
N GLU A 60 13.66 -3.14 -11.85
CA GLU A 60 12.46 -3.73 -12.44
C GLU A 60 11.54 -4.36 -11.39
N LEU A 61 12.09 -5.01 -10.35
CA LEU A 61 11.29 -5.55 -9.25
C LEU A 61 10.51 -4.45 -8.52
N ARG A 62 11.15 -3.31 -8.25
CA ARG A 62 10.50 -2.18 -7.58
C ARG A 62 9.40 -1.61 -8.46
N ASP A 63 9.71 -1.35 -9.71
CA ASP A 63 8.79 -0.69 -10.64
C ASP A 63 7.55 -1.59 -10.89
N TYR A 64 7.71 -2.91 -11.03
CA TYR A 64 6.57 -3.83 -11.18
C TYR A 64 5.71 -3.97 -9.92
N VAL A 65 6.32 -3.99 -8.73
CA VAL A 65 5.56 -4.04 -7.48
C VAL A 65 4.76 -2.75 -7.29
N GLU A 66 5.34 -1.59 -7.60
CA GLU A 66 4.67 -0.29 -7.51
C GLU A 66 3.49 -0.21 -8.48
N ASP A 67 3.70 -0.54 -9.76
CA ASP A 67 2.66 -0.52 -10.79
C ASP A 67 1.48 -1.46 -10.44
N ASP A 68 1.77 -2.68 -9.97
CA ASP A 68 0.73 -3.66 -9.64
C ASP A 68 -0.04 -3.29 -8.36
N ILE A 69 0.63 -2.68 -7.37
CA ILE A 69 -0.05 -2.13 -6.19
C ILE A 69 -0.96 -0.96 -6.59
N GLU A 70 -0.46 -0.03 -7.42
CA GLU A 70 -1.27 1.10 -7.89
C GLU A 70 -2.52 0.60 -8.63
N ARG A 71 -2.34 -0.36 -9.53
CA ARG A 71 -3.45 -0.99 -10.25
C ARG A 71 -4.43 -1.69 -9.31
N TRP A 72 -3.94 -2.42 -8.32
CA TRP A 72 -4.78 -3.10 -7.35
C TRP A 72 -5.66 -2.11 -6.57
N PHE A 73 -5.11 -0.98 -6.13
CA PHE A 73 -5.91 0.07 -5.48
C PHE A 73 -6.96 0.71 -6.41
N GLN A 74 -6.71 0.77 -7.72
CA GLN A 74 -7.66 1.28 -8.71
C GLN A 74 -8.77 0.28 -9.05
N ASP A 75 -8.51 -1.02 -8.94
CA ASP A 75 -9.47 -2.10 -9.23
C ASP A 75 -10.44 -2.38 -8.07
N VAL A 76 -10.11 -1.99 -6.82
CA VAL A 76 -11.05 -2.00 -5.69
C VAL A 76 -12.09 -0.88 -5.89
N ARG A 77 -13.13 -1.17 -6.68
CA ARG A 77 -14.21 -0.23 -7.05
C ARG A 77 -15.57 -0.70 -6.56
#